data_AF-E7QQK6-F1
#
_entry.id   AF-E7QQK6-F1
#
_cell.length_a   1.000
_cell.length_b   1.000
_cell.length_c   1.000
_cell.angle_alpha   90.00
_cell.angle_beta   90.00
_cell.angle_gamma   90.00
#
_symmetry.space_group_name_H-M   'P 1'
#
loop_
_entity.id
_entity.type
_entity.pdbx_description
1 polymer ?
#
loop_
_entity_poly.entity_id
_entity_poly.type
_entity_poly.pdbx_seq_one_letter_code
_entity_poly.pdbx_strand_id
1 'polypeptide(L)' 'MTTEFDLSCATCGSSLSKQSVSVDHLNAQRVEAAVCRNCGDRYFPESTLERLD' A
#
# COMPACT_ATOMS: atom_id res chain seq x y z
N MET A 1 17.83 0.50 0.47
CA MET A 1 16.61 1.23 0.09
C MET A 1 15.45 0.50 0.76
N THR A 2 14.95 1.04 1.87
CA THR A 2 13.78 0.48 2.56
C THR A 2 12.55 0.97 1.81
N THR A 3 11.78 0.06 1.22
CA THR A 3 10.48 0.37 0.60
C THR A 3 9.38 0.30 1.65
N GLU A 4 8.22 0.92 1.40
CA GLU A 4 7.09 0.87 2.34
C GLU A 4 6.57 -0.56 2.60
N PHE A 5 6.96 -1.51 1.76
CA PHE A 5 6.66 -2.93 1.89
C PHE A 5 7.56 -3.65 2.91
N ASP A 6 8.72 -3.08 3.23
CA ASP A 6 9.66 -3.60 4.24
C ASP A 6 9.32 -3.09 5.65
N LEU A 7 8.36 -2.16 5.74
CA LEU A 7 7.90 -1.60 7.00
C LEU A 7 6.92 -2.52 7.72
N SER A 8 6.86 -2.37 9.04
CA SER A 8 5.83 -2.98 9.87
C SER A 8 4.57 -2.10 9.90
N CYS A 9 3.42 -2.73 10.06
CA CYS A 9 2.14 -2.06 10.19
C CYS A 9 2.16 -1.11 11.38
N ALA A 10 1.83 0.17 11.15
CA ALA A 10 1.82 1.18 12.21
C ALA A 10 0.78 0.86 13.31
N THR A 11 -0.28 0.12 12.98
CA THR A 11 -1.36 -0.25 13.91
C THR A 11 -0.97 -1.41 14.82
N CYS A 12 -0.35 -2.46 14.27
CA CYS A 12 -0.16 -3.74 14.98
C CYS A 12 1.27 -4.31 14.90
N GLY A 13 2.22 -3.59 14.31
CA GLY A 13 3.63 -3.98 14.22
C GLY A 13 3.91 -5.20 13.34
N SER A 14 2.88 -5.78 12.72
CA SER A 14 3.01 -6.97 11.86
C SER A 14 3.65 -6.62 10.53
N SER A 15 4.36 -7.57 9.93
CA SER A 15 4.96 -7.40 8.61
C SER A 15 3.92 -7.09 7.54
N LEU A 16 4.20 -6.05 6.75
CA LEU A 16 3.38 -5.70 5.60
C LEU A 16 3.71 -6.63 4.43
N SER A 17 2.72 -6.87 3.58
CA SER A 17 2.86 -7.66 2.37
C SER A 17 2.52 -6.82 1.17
N LYS A 18 3.39 -6.82 0.17
CA LYS A 18 3.15 -6.13 -1.10
C LYS A 18 1.99 -6.78 -1.85
N GLN A 19 0.98 -6.01 -2.19
CA GLN A 19 -0.16 -6.42 -3.01
C GLN A 19 -0.44 -5.42 -4.12
N SER A 20 -0.77 -5.93 -5.31
CA SER A 20 -1.25 -5.11 -6.41
C SER A 20 -2.75 -4.92 -6.27
N VAL A 21 -3.19 -3.67 -6.08
CA VAL A 21 -4.60 -3.29 -5.98
C VAL A 21 -4.99 -2.46 -7.19
N SER A 22 -6.19 -2.70 -7.71
CA SER A 22 -6.76 -1.92 -8.80
C SER A 22 -7.54 -0.76 -8.21
N VAL A 23 -7.15 0.46 -8.54
CA VAL A 23 -7.84 1.68 -8.11
C VAL A 23 -8.52 2.25 -9.33
N ASP A 24 -9.82 2.02 -9.43
CA ASP A 24 -10.64 2.42 -10.58
C ASP A 24 -10.55 3.94 -10.82
N HIS A 25 -10.48 4.72 -9.73
CA HIS A 25 -10.37 6.18 -9.76
C HIS A 25 -9.08 6.73 -10.39
N LEU A 26 -8.00 5.94 -10.49
CA LEU A 26 -6.70 6.44 -10.94
C LEU A 26 -6.46 6.34 -12.45
N ASN A 27 -7.41 5.81 -13.24
CA ASN A 27 -7.16 5.36 -14.62
C ASN A 27 -5.90 4.45 -14.75
N ALA A 28 -5.44 3.91 -13.62
CA ALA A 28 -4.22 3.16 -13.47
C ALA A 28 -4.60 1.75 -13.06
N GLN A 29 -4.49 0.83 -14.01
CA GLN A 29 -5.07 -0.50 -13.91
C GLN A 29 -4.58 -1.30 -12.69
N ARG A 30 -3.39 -1.02 -12.16
CA ARG A 30 -2.82 -1.63 -10.94
C ARG A 30 -1.83 -0.68 -10.27
N VAL A 31 -1.92 -0.56 -8.95
CA VAL A 31 -0.92 0.12 -8.10
C VAL A 31 -0.45 -0.84 -7.01
N GLU A 32 0.76 -0.64 -6.53
CA GLU A 32 1.34 -1.48 -5.49
C GLU A 32 1.04 -0.86 -4.11
N ALA A 33 0.44 -1.64 -3.22
CA ALA A 33 0.07 -1.24 -1.88
C ALA A 33 0.58 -2.25 -0.85
N ALA A 34 1.00 -1.76 0.30
CA ALA A 34 1.43 -2.58 1.42
C ALA A 34 0.19 -2.94 2.27
N VAL A 35 -0.09 -4.23 2.41
CA VAL A 35 -1.29 -4.71 3.11
C VAL A 35 -0.89 -5.50 4.34
N CYS A 36 -1.48 -5.16 5.48
CA CYS A 36 -1.33 -5.92 6.71
C CYS A 36 -2.30 -7.11 6.69
N ARG A 37 -1.78 -8.34 6.75
CA ARG A 37 -2.66 -9.54 6.83
C ARG A 37 -3.39 -9.70 8.15
N ASN A 38 -2.90 -9.07 9.21
CA ASN A 38 -3.48 -9.20 10.55
C ASN A 38 -4.59 -8.17 10.78
N CYS A 39 -4.33 -6.92 10.38
CA CYS A 39 -5.20 -5.78 10.63
C CYS A 39 -6.08 -5.40 9.43
N GLY A 40 -5.71 -5.82 8.22
CA GLY A 40 -6.41 -5.47 6.97
C GLY A 40 -6.11 -4.07 6.45
N ASP A 41 -5.32 -3.28 7.18
CA ASP A 41 -4.85 -1.96 6.77
C ASP A 41 -4.07 -2.01 5.45
N ARG A 42 -4.28 -0.98 4.63
CA ARG A 42 -3.62 -0.80 3.34
C ARG A 42 -2.88 0.53 3.34
N TYR A 43 -1.62 0.49 2.95
CA TYR A 43 -0.73 1.64 2.87
C TYR A 43 -0.34 1.83 1.40
N PHE A 44 -0.47 3.05 0.91
CA PHE A 44 -0.16 3.41 -0.47
C PHE A 44 1.05 4.33 -0.50
N PRO A 45 1.92 4.19 -1.51
CA PRO A 45 2.99 5.14 -1.75
C PRO A 45 2.42 6.54 -1.97
N GLU A 46 3.13 7.56 -1.50
CA GLU A 46 2.79 8.97 -1.78
C GLU A 46 2.65 9.24 -3.29
N SER A 47 3.52 8.66 -4.12
CA SER A 47 3.44 8.77 -5.59
C SER A 47 2.16 8.18 -6.20
N THR A 48 1.45 7.31 -5.47
CA THR A 48 0.14 6.79 -5.87
C THR A 48 -0.98 7.76 -5.47
N LEU A 49 -0.86 8.38 -4.29
CA LEU A 49 -1.83 9.36 -3.80
C LEU A 49 -1.76 10.68 -4.59
N GLU A 50 -0.57 11.12 -5.00
CA GLU A 50 -0.37 12.33 -5.82
C GLU A 50 -1.00 12.23 -7.22
N ARG A 51 -1.38 11.02 -7.65
CA ARG A 51 -2.06 10.79 -8.94
C ARG A 51 -3.59 10.81 -8.83
N LEU A 52 -4.12 10.89 -7.61
CA LEU A 52 -5.57 10.97 -7.33
C LEU A 52 -6.10 12.42 -7.24
N ASP A 53 -5.22 13.44 -7.29
CA ASP A 53 -5.59 14.87 -7.30
C ASP A 53 -5.86 15.38 -8.74
#